data_AF-A0A962HYC4-F1
#
_entry.id   AF-A0A962HYC4-F1
#
_cell.length_a   1.000
_cell.length_b   1.000
_cell.length_c   1.000
_cell.angle_alpha   90.00
_cell.angle_beta   90.00
_cell.angle_gamma   90.00
#
_symmetry.space_group_name_H-M   'P 1'
#
loop_
_entity.id
_entity.type
_entity.pdbx_description
1 polymer ?
#
loop_
_entity_poly.entity_id
_entity_poly.type
_entity_poly.pdbx_seq_one_letter_code
_entity_poly.pdbx_strand_id
1 'polypeptide(L)'
;LDNSPYQARLIRDGASYDEPSWRAWCEERQARAIPGAVAFANQAVAAGVDMYYVSNRDISLLEATVDNLRALGFPQAERSHVLLRDRDRGWYEKGPRRAEIARTHRILLLIGDNLGDFSDDYKGTPTERQALLRGYAPWWGERWFMLPNPMYGSWEQALIDYDYRLPAAEQDRRRRAALRDH
;
A
#
# COMPACT_ATOMS: atom_id res chain seq x y z
N LEU A 1 -3.64 6.14 -4.83
CA LEU A 1 -3.79 7.51 -4.28
C LEU A 1 -2.40 8.02 -3.91
N ASP A 2 -2.09 9.26 -4.29
CA ASP A 2 -0.85 9.95 -3.94
C ASP A 2 -1.02 10.64 -2.58
N ASN A 3 -0.26 10.17 -1.60
CA ASN A 3 -0.22 10.71 -0.24
C ASN A 3 1.10 11.46 0.04
N SER A 4 1.90 11.77 -0.98
CA SER A 4 3.14 12.55 -0.82
C SER A 4 2.94 13.90 -0.11
N PRO A 5 1.79 14.61 -0.19
CA PRO A 5 1.61 15.83 0.60
C PRO A 5 1.62 15.58 2.11
N TYR A 6 1.17 14.41 2.58
CA TYR A 6 1.28 14.03 3.99
C TYR A 6 2.75 13.87 4.40
N GLN A 7 3.56 13.19 3.58
CA GLN A 7 5.00 13.06 3.82
C GLN A 7 5.70 14.42 3.82
N ALA A 8 5.31 15.34 2.93
CA ALA A 8 5.82 16.69 2.91
C ALA A 8 5.48 17.49 4.19
N ARG A 9 4.27 17.31 4.76
CA ARG A 9 3.89 17.90 6.05
C ARG A 9 4.76 17.38 7.19
N LEU A 10 4.98 16.07 7.25
CA LEU A 10 5.86 15.48 8.26
C LEU A 10 7.28 16.08 8.21
N ILE A 11 7.86 16.21 7.03
CA ILE A 11 9.19 16.83 6.85
C ILE A 11 9.19 18.28 7.30
N ARG A 12 8.21 19.08 6.84
CA ARG A 12 8.11 20.51 7.18
C ARG A 12 7.97 20.73 8.68
N ASP A 13 7.21 19.87 9.34
CA ASP A 13 6.85 20.01 10.75
C ASP A 13 7.82 19.25 11.67
N GLY A 14 8.87 18.61 11.12
CA GLY A 14 9.83 17.80 11.87
C GLY A 14 9.21 16.60 12.59
N ALA A 15 8.06 16.13 12.09
CA ALA A 15 7.26 15.07 12.68
C ALA A 15 7.59 13.69 12.07
N SER A 16 7.17 12.63 12.75
CA SER A 16 7.20 11.25 12.25
C SER A 16 5.79 10.75 12.02
N TYR A 17 5.64 9.67 11.26
CA TYR A 17 4.34 9.03 11.09
C TYR A 17 3.75 8.64 12.45
N ASP A 18 2.47 8.98 12.64
CA ASP A 18 1.63 8.44 13.69
C ASP A 18 0.23 8.17 13.14
N GLU A 19 -0.50 7.26 13.79
CA GLU A 19 -1.82 6.85 13.31
C GLU A 19 -2.88 7.97 13.40
N PRO A 20 -2.94 8.78 14.47
CA PRO A 20 -3.83 9.95 14.52
C PRO A 20 -3.62 10.97 13.39
N SER A 21 -2.38 11.38 13.10
CA SER A 21 -2.10 12.36 12.05
C SER A 21 -2.38 11.81 10.65
N TRP A 22 -2.11 10.52 10.43
CA TRP A 22 -2.49 9.82 9.20
C TRP A 22 -4.02 9.75 9.02
N ARG A 23 -4.76 9.47 10.10
CA ARG A 23 -6.23 9.46 10.08
C ARG A 23 -6.77 10.85 9.72
N ALA A 24 -6.23 11.90 10.33
CA ALA A 24 -6.59 13.29 10.02
C ALA A 24 -6.35 13.60 8.53
N TRP A 25 -5.18 13.24 7.99
CA TRP A 25 -4.89 13.40 6.55
C TRP A 25 -5.90 12.66 5.66
N CYS A 26 -6.27 11.43 6.00
CA CYS A 26 -7.24 10.68 5.22
C CYS A 26 -8.63 11.32 5.25
N GLU A 27 -9.06 11.86 6.40
CA GLU A 27 -10.34 12.56 6.54
C GLU A 27 -10.41 13.87 5.74
N GLU A 28 -9.28 14.48 5.42
CA GLU A 28 -9.26 15.64 4.52
C GLU A 28 -9.73 15.28 3.10
N ARG A 29 -9.64 14.01 2.68
CA ARG A 29 -10.02 13.52 1.33
C ARG A 29 -9.28 14.23 0.19
N GLN A 30 -8.06 14.71 0.45
CA GLN A 30 -7.27 15.52 -0.48
C GLN A 30 -6.13 14.75 -1.18
N ALA A 31 -6.04 13.43 -0.99
CA ALA A 31 -5.05 12.65 -1.73
C ALA A 31 -5.35 12.74 -3.23
N ARG A 32 -4.30 12.81 -4.05
CA ARG A 32 -4.45 12.94 -5.52
C ARG A 32 -4.48 11.56 -6.17
N ALA A 33 -4.84 11.50 -7.45
CA ALA A 33 -4.62 10.29 -8.24
C ALA A 33 -3.13 10.15 -8.58
N ILE A 34 -2.62 8.91 -8.50
CA ILE A 34 -1.33 8.60 -9.12
C ILE A 34 -1.53 8.72 -10.65
N PRO A 35 -0.60 9.35 -11.40
CA PRO A 35 -0.73 9.50 -12.84
C PRO A 35 -1.05 8.17 -13.55
N GLY A 36 -2.02 8.20 -14.46
CA GLY A 36 -2.48 7.02 -15.21
C GLY A 36 -3.44 6.09 -14.45
N ALA A 37 -3.47 6.12 -13.11
CA ALA A 37 -4.26 5.15 -12.33
C ALA A 37 -5.78 5.23 -12.58
N VAL A 38 -6.32 6.44 -12.68
CA VAL A 38 -7.76 6.65 -12.96
C VAL A 38 -8.12 6.17 -14.36
N ALA A 39 -7.30 6.51 -15.36
CA ALA A 39 -7.53 6.09 -16.75
C ALA A 39 -7.46 4.56 -16.88
N PHE A 40 -6.44 3.94 -16.28
CA PHE A 40 -6.30 2.49 -16.25
C PHE A 40 -7.51 1.80 -15.60
N ALA A 41 -7.92 2.25 -14.41
CA ALA A 41 -9.05 1.65 -13.69
C ALA A 41 -10.35 1.75 -14.50
N ASN A 42 -10.64 2.91 -15.11
CA ASN A 42 -11.81 3.09 -15.96
C ASN A 42 -11.75 2.21 -17.22
N GLN A 43 -10.57 2.06 -17.84
CA GLN A 43 -10.40 1.18 -19.00
C GLN A 43 -10.60 -0.30 -18.63
N ALA A 44 -10.14 -0.73 -17.46
CA ALA A 44 -10.35 -2.09 -16.97
C ALA A 44 -11.85 -2.40 -16.79
N VAL A 45 -12.58 -1.51 -16.11
CA VAL A 45 -14.04 -1.66 -15.93
C VAL A 45 -14.78 -1.61 -17.27
N ALA A 46 -14.40 -0.72 -18.19
CA ALA A 46 -14.98 -0.67 -19.52
C ALA A 46 -14.72 -1.95 -20.35
N ALA A 47 -13.64 -2.69 -20.05
CA ALA A 47 -13.34 -3.99 -20.64
C ALA A 47 -14.01 -5.17 -19.92
N GLY A 48 -14.89 -4.90 -18.94
CA GLY A 48 -15.60 -5.93 -18.18
C GLY A 48 -14.78 -6.56 -17.06
N VAL A 49 -13.72 -5.89 -16.57
CA VAL A 49 -12.91 -6.33 -15.44
C VAL A 49 -13.26 -5.51 -14.21
N ASP A 50 -13.70 -6.17 -13.13
CA ASP A 50 -13.99 -5.50 -11.87
C ASP A 50 -12.71 -5.01 -11.16
N MET A 51 -12.80 -3.79 -10.63
CA MET A 51 -11.76 -3.14 -9.86
C MET A 51 -12.03 -3.26 -8.36
N TYR A 52 -11.05 -3.79 -7.62
CA TYR A 52 -11.07 -3.88 -6.17
C TYR A 52 -9.90 -3.10 -5.56
N TYR A 53 -10.18 -2.29 -4.54
CA TYR A 53 -9.21 -1.46 -3.83
C TYR A 53 -8.86 -2.09 -2.47
N VAL A 54 -7.79 -2.88 -2.43
CA VAL A 54 -7.33 -3.56 -1.20
C VAL A 54 -6.25 -2.71 -0.52
N SER A 55 -6.54 -2.15 0.66
CA SER A 55 -5.69 -1.15 1.31
C SER A 55 -5.52 -1.39 2.81
N ASN A 56 -4.35 -1.02 3.37
CA ASN A 56 -4.09 -1.09 4.81
C ASN A 56 -4.50 0.16 5.58
N ARG A 57 -5.24 1.10 4.95
CA ARG A 57 -6.03 2.06 5.72
C ARG A 57 -6.95 1.29 6.67
N ASP A 58 -7.13 1.81 7.87
CA ASP A 58 -8.01 1.23 8.87
C ASP A 58 -9.47 1.27 8.41
N ILE A 59 -10.29 0.29 8.80
CA ILE A 59 -11.70 0.22 8.41
C ILE A 59 -12.51 1.46 8.84
N SER A 60 -12.10 2.16 9.90
CA SER A 60 -12.70 3.45 10.30
C SER A 60 -12.60 4.53 9.21
N LEU A 61 -11.65 4.41 8.28
CA LEU A 61 -11.42 5.35 7.17
C LEU A 61 -12.14 4.97 5.87
N LEU A 62 -13.09 4.02 5.92
CA LEU A 62 -13.77 3.53 4.71
C LEU A 62 -14.46 4.65 3.94
N GLU A 63 -15.26 5.47 4.61
CA GLU A 63 -16.03 6.53 3.94
C GLU A 63 -15.10 7.58 3.34
N ALA A 64 -14.13 8.08 4.11
CA ALA A 64 -13.16 9.04 3.61
C ALA A 64 -12.38 8.50 2.40
N THR A 65 -12.06 7.20 2.39
CA THR A 65 -11.36 6.57 1.27
C THR A 65 -12.25 6.44 0.03
N VAL A 66 -13.49 5.99 0.21
CA VAL A 66 -14.49 5.88 -0.87
C VAL A 66 -14.76 7.24 -1.48
N ASP A 67 -14.98 8.28 -0.65
CA ASP A 67 -15.24 9.64 -1.11
C ASP A 67 -14.06 10.21 -1.90
N ASN A 68 -12.82 10.02 -1.42
CA ASN A 68 -11.63 10.48 -2.11
C ASN A 68 -11.46 9.77 -3.47
N LEU A 69 -11.71 8.46 -3.54
CA LEU A 69 -11.67 7.70 -4.81
C LEU A 69 -12.74 8.21 -5.78
N ARG A 70 -13.97 8.40 -5.31
CA ARG A 70 -15.09 8.90 -6.11
C ARG A 70 -14.83 10.30 -6.64
N ALA A 71 -14.33 11.21 -5.81
CA ALA A 71 -14.01 12.58 -6.19
C ALA A 71 -12.93 12.65 -7.30
N LEU A 72 -12.05 11.65 -7.38
CA LEU A 72 -11.01 11.54 -8.41
C LEU A 72 -11.47 10.78 -9.66
N GLY A 73 -12.70 10.27 -9.70
CA GLY A 73 -13.24 9.53 -10.84
C GLY A 73 -12.79 8.08 -10.95
N PHE A 74 -12.34 7.46 -9.85
CA PHE A 74 -12.11 6.01 -9.83
C PHE A 74 -13.44 5.25 -9.96
N PRO A 75 -13.54 4.23 -10.83
CA PRO A 75 -14.76 3.44 -10.99
C PRO A 75 -14.97 2.52 -9.79
N GLN A 76 -16.21 2.08 -9.56
CA GLN A 76 -16.55 1.17 -8.46
C GLN A 76 -16.03 1.67 -7.09
N ALA A 77 -15.98 2.99 -6.89
CA ALA A 77 -15.63 3.61 -5.63
C ALA A 77 -16.83 3.51 -4.65
N GLU A 78 -17.02 2.31 -4.10
CA GLU A 78 -18.09 1.94 -3.19
C GLU A 78 -17.65 0.85 -2.20
N ARG A 79 -18.41 0.67 -1.11
CA ARG A 79 -18.03 -0.19 0.03
C ARG A 79 -17.78 -1.65 -0.35
N SER A 80 -18.51 -2.18 -1.32
CA SER A 80 -18.36 -3.55 -1.88
C SER A 80 -17.01 -3.77 -2.58
N HIS A 81 -16.39 -2.71 -3.09
CA HIS A 81 -15.16 -2.77 -3.88
C HIS A 81 -13.94 -2.19 -3.15
N VAL A 82 -14.11 -1.58 -1.97
CA VAL A 82 -13.02 -1.04 -1.15
C VAL A 82 -12.82 -1.90 0.11
N LEU A 83 -11.76 -2.72 0.11
CA LEU A 83 -11.45 -3.66 1.19
C LEU A 83 -10.30 -3.12 2.06
N LEU A 84 -10.66 -2.48 3.17
CA LEU A 84 -9.72 -1.90 4.13
C LEU A 84 -9.25 -2.93 5.18
N ARG A 85 -8.27 -2.56 6.00
CA ARG A 85 -7.80 -3.41 7.09
C ARG A 85 -8.84 -3.44 8.20
N ASP A 86 -9.32 -4.64 8.52
CA ASP A 86 -10.31 -4.90 9.56
C ASP A 86 -9.78 -6.02 10.47
N ARG A 87 -9.33 -5.63 11.67
CA ARG A 87 -8.71 -6.57 12.61
C ARG A 87 -9.72 -7.54 13.20
N ASP A 88 -10.97 -7.13 13.34
CA ASP A 88 -12.04 -7.97 13.90
C ASP A 88 -12.41 -9.11 12.94
N ARG A 89 -12.19 -8.90 11.64
CA ARG A 89 -12.30 -9.94 10.59
C ARG A 89 -11.01 -10.73 10.36
N GLY A 90 -9.95 -10.48 11.12
CA GLY A 90 -8.64 -11.11 10.93
C GLY A 90 -7.90 -10.63 9.68
N TRP A 91 -8.27 -9.48 9.11
CA TRP A 91 -7.67 -8.94 7.88
C TRP A 91 -6.41 -8.10 8.15
N TYR A 92 -5.45 -8.67 8.88
CA TYR A 92 -4.19 -7.99 9.21
C TYR A 92 -3.33 -7.74 7.95
N GLU A 93 -3.03 -8.80 7.20
CA GLU A 93 -2.41 -8.77 5.89
C GLU A 93 -3.48 -8.68 4.78
N LYS A 94 -3.03 -8.57 3.52
CA LYS A 94 -3.93 -8.36 2.38
C LYS A 94 -4.44 -9.68 1.79
N GLY A 95 -3.79 -10.81 2.04
CA GLY A 95 -4.17 -12.13 1.51
C GLY A 95 -5.58 -12.56 1.86
N PRO A 96 -6.06 -12.44 3.13
CA PRO A 96 -7.45 -12.76 3.47
C PRO A 96 -8.48 -11.97 2.65
N ARG A 97 -8.18 -10.71 2.32
CA ARG A 97 -9.04 -9.85 1.49
C ARG A 97 -8.97 -10.24 0.02
N ARG A 98 -7.79 -10.59 -0.50
CA ARG A 98 -7.64 -11.18 -1.85
C ARG A 98 -8.38 -12.51 -1.95
N ALA A 99 -8.34 -13.33 -0.90
CA ALA A 99 -9.05 -14.61 -0.84
C ALA A 99 -10.57 -14.42 -0.88
N GLU A 100 -11.11 -13.39 -0.21
CA GLU A 100 -12.54 -13.06 -0.28
C GLU A 100 -12.98 -12.72 -1.71
N ILE A 101 -12.21 -11.87 -2.40
CA ILE A 101 -12.45 -11.54 -3.82
C ILE A 101 -12.36 -12.82 -4.69
N ALA A 102 -11.38 -13.67 -4.41
CA ALA A 102 -11.14 -14.90 -5.18
C ALA A 102 -12.26 -15.95 -5.05
N ARG A 103 -13.20 -15.79 -4.11
CA ARG A 103 -14.38 -16.67 -4.00
C ARG A 103 -15.34 -16.51 -5.19
N THR A 104 -15.36 -15.32 -5.80
CA THR A 104 -16.29 -14.98 -6.88
C THR A 104 -15.59 -14.49 -8.15
N HIS A 105 -14.30 -14.15 -8.07
CA HIS A 105 -13.53 -13.61 -9.19
C HIS A 105 -12.21 -14.34 -9.38
N ARG A 106 -11.70 -14.31 -10.62
CA ARG A 106 -10.29 -14.61 -10.87
C ARG A 106 -9.51 -13.30 -10.88
N ILE A 107 -8.61 -13.13 -9.92
CA ILE A 107 -7.71 -11.96 -9.87
C ILE A 107 -6.72 -12.06 -11.04
N LEU A 108 -6.79 -11.10 -11.96
CA LEU A 108 -5.91 -11.04 -13.13
C LEU A 108 -4.60 -10.34 -12.80
N LEU A 109 -4.68 -9.18 -12.13
CA LEU A 109 -3.55 -8.31 -11.85
C LEU A 109 -3.54 -7.90 -10.37
N LEU A 110 -2.34 -7.79 -9.81
CA LEU A 110 -2.07 -7.08 -8.57
C LEU A 110 -1.20 -5.87 -8.89
N ILE A 111 -1.58 -4.71 -8.36
CA ILE A 111 -0.88 -3.44 -8.56
C ILE A 111 -0.68 -2.79 -7.20
N GLY A 112 0.55 -2.43 -6.88
CA GLY A 112 0.91 -1.93 -5.55
C GLY A 112 2.33 -1.39 -5.49
N ASP A 113 2.66 -0.70 -4.41
CA ASP A 113 3.97 -0.09 -4.19
C ASP A 113 4.81 -0.81 -3.13
N ASN A 114 4.22 -1.85 -2.52
CA ASN A 114 4.81 -2.57 -1.41
C ASN A 114 4.70 -4.08 -1.64
N LEU A 115 5.73 -4.84 -1.22
CA LEU A 115 5.72 -6.31 -1.33
C LEU A 115 4.49 -6.96 -0.67
N GLY A 116 3.96 -6.34 0.40
CA GLY A 116 2.73 -6.78 1.07
C GLY A 116 1.45 -6.70 0.22
N ASP A 117 1.49 -5.98 -0.91
CA ASP A 117 0.39 -5.92 -1.86
C ASP A 117 0.26 -7.22 -2.66
N PHE A 118 1.36 -7.96 -2.78
CA PHE A 118 1.51 -9.15 -3.61
C PHE A 118 1.57 -10.45 -2.80
N SER A 119 2.25 -10.43 -1.64
CA SER A 119 2.42 -11.59 -0.76
C SER A 119 2.26 -11.22 0.71
N ASP A 120 1.71 -12.13 1.51
CA ASP A 120 1.65 -11.98 2.96
C ASP A 120 3.00 -12.30 3.63
N ASP A 121 3.88 -13.05 2.95
CA ASP A 121 5.25 -13.34 3.35
C ASP A 121 6.21 -12.16 3.09
N TYR A 122 5.68 -10.94 3.08
CA TYR A 122 6.50 -9.75 2.82
C TYR A 122 7.46 -9.45 3.97
N LYS A 123 7.22 -9.96 5.18
CA LYS A 123 8.12 -9.75 6.32
C LYS A 123 9.43 -10.54 6.15
N GLY A 124 10.45 -10.15 6.89
CA GLY A 124 11.80 -10.72 6.81
C GLY A 124 12.87 -9.67 6.50
N THR A 125 14.12 -10.12 6.53
CA THR A 125 15.31 -9.32 6.22
C THR A 125 15.31 -8.84 4.76
N PRO A 126 16.10 -7.81 4.41
CA PRO A 126 16.24 -7.39 3.02
C PRO A 126 16.63 -8.54 2.07
N THR A 127 17.49 -9.46 2.51
CA THR A 127 17.93 -10.62 1.72
C THR A 127 16.81 -11.61 1.46
N GLU A 128 16.04 -11.98 2.49
CA GLU A 128 14.90 -12.91 2.37
C GLU A 128 13.83 -12.33 1.44
N ARG A 129 13.53 -11.04 1.59
CA ARG A 129 12.60 -10.33 0.70
C ARG A 129 13.07 -10.34 -0.76
N GLN A 130 14.36 -10.12 -1.00
CA GLN A 130 14.90 -10.24 -2.36
C GLN A 130 14.81 -11.67 -2.90
N ALA A 131 14.99 -12.69 -2.07
CA ALA A 131 14.80 -14.08 -2.47
C ALA A 131 13.33 -14.36 -2.86
N LEU A 132 12.37 -13.84 -2.08
CA LEU A 132 10.94 -13.93 -2.42
C LEU A 132 10.64 -13.27 -3.77
N LEU A 133 11.13 -12.04 -4.00
CA LEU A 133 10.97 -11.33 -5.27
C LEU A 133 11.48 -12.15 -6.46
N ARG A 134 12.65 -12.79 -6.33
CA ARG A 134 13.23 -13.66 -7.36
C ARG A 134 12.40 -14.92 -7.60
N GLY A 135 11.80 -15.50 -6.57
CA GLY A 135 10.90 -16.65 -6.70
C GLY A 135 9.68 -16.36 -7.59
N TYR A 136 9.24 -15.10 -7.61
CA TYR A 136 8.14 -14.62 -8.45
C TYR A 136 8.61 -13.88 -9.72
N ALA A 137 9.87 -14.07 -10.15
CA ALA A 137 10.43 -13.38 -11.32
C ALA A 137 9.52 -13.39 -12.57
N PRO A 138 8.88 -14.52 -12.95
CA PRO A 138 8.02 -14.56 -14.13
C PRO A 138 6.70 -13.79 -13.99
N TRP A 139 6.32 -13.34 -12.79
CA TRP A 139 5.02 -12.70 -12.56
C TRP A 139 5.09 -11.17 -12.72
N TRP A 140 6.28 -10.59 -12.52
CA TRP A 140 6.48 -9.15 -12.60
C TRP A 140 6.31 -8.66 -14.04
N GLY A 141 5.48 -7.62 -14.22
CA GLY A 141 5.16 -7.06 -15.53
C GLY A 141 4.13 -7.86 -16.33
N GLU A 142 3.73 -9.05 -15.87
CA GLU A 142 2.66 -9.86 -16.49
C GLU A 142 1.38 -9.81 -15.66
N ARG A 143 1.50 -10.09 -14.36
CA ARG A 143 0.37 -10.11 -13.42
C ARG A 143 0.61 -9.31 -12.15
N TRP A 144 1.86 -9.03 -11.81
CA TRP A 144 2.25 -8.17 -10.68
C TRP A 144 2.92 -6.90 -11.20
N PHE A 145 2.39 -5.73 -10.82
CA PHE A 145 2.89 -4.43 -11.27
C PHE A 145 3.27 -3.58 -10.07
N MET A 146 4.58 -3.39 -9.88
CA MET A 146 5.13 -2.57 -8.80
C MET A 146 5.12 -1.09 -9.20
N LEU A 147 4.58 -0.24 -8.34
CA LEU A 147 4.71 1.21 -8.42
C LEU A 147 5.89 1.67 -7.56
N PRO A 148 6.66 2.68 -7.97
CA PRO A 148 7.78 3.17 -7.17
C PRO A 148 7.28 3.96 -5.96
N ASN A 149 7.70 3.55 -4.76
CA ASN A 149 7.54 4.32 -3.53
C ASN A 149 8.85 4.31 -2.70
N PRO A 150 9.73 5.30 -2.91
CA PRO A 150 10.96 5.46 -2.13
C PRO A 150 10.76 6.21 -0.81
N MET A 151 9.53 6.60 -0.45
CA MET A 151 9.28 7.43 0.74
C MET A 151 9.09 6.59 2.01
N TYR A 152 8.39 5.46 1.90
CA TYR A 152 8.11 4.56 3.02
C TYR A 152 7.73 3.18 2.50
N GLY A 153 7.78 2.17 3.36
CA GLY A 153 7.23 0.85 3.04
C GLY A 153 7.86 -0.27 3.86
N SER A 154 7.46 -1.50 3.55
CA SER A 154 8.02 -2.68 4.24
C SER A 154 9.51 -2.88 3.96
N TRP A 155 10.03 -2.27 2.90
CA TRP A 155 11.47 -2.27 2.58
C TRP A 155 12.28 -1.47 3.61
N GLU A 156 11.74 -0.36 4.11
CA GLU A 156 12.35 0.43 5.19
C GLU A 156 12.22 -0.32 6.52
N GLN A 157 11.05 -0.91 6.77
CA GLN A 157 10.76 -1.70 7.98
C GLN A 157 11.72 -2.88 8.14
N ALA A 158 12.10 -3.52 7.05
CA ALA A 158 13.04 -4.63 7.04
C ALA A 158 14.43 -4.24 7.58
N LEU A 159 14.80 -2.95 7.56
CA LEU A 159 16.08 -2.47 8.10
C LEU A 159 16.05 -2.33 9.62
N ILE A 160 14.86 -2.28 10.22
CA ILE A 160 14.63 -2.07 11.64
C ILE A 160 13.88 -3.23 12.28
N ASP A 161 13.93 -4.42 11.68
CA ASP A 161 13.23 -5.63 12.13
C ASP A 161 11.72 -5.44 12.36
N TYR A 162 11.10 -4.53 11.59
CA TYR A 162 9.69 -4.15 11.73
C TYR A 162 9.34 -3.55 13.12
N ASP A 163 10.34 -3.12 13.89
CA ASP A 163 10.14 -2.54 15.22
C ASP A 163 10.30 -1.01 15.21
N TYR A 164 9.19 -0.32 14.98
CA TYR A 164 9.14 1.15 15.04
C TYR A 164 9.27 1.72 16.47
N ARG A 165 9.31 0.88 17.51
CA ARG A 165 9.55 1.33 18.89
C ARG A 165 11.02 1.62 19.15
N LEU A 166 11.91 1.23 18.23
CA LEU A 166 13.32 1.60 18.31
C LEU A 166 13.47 3.13 18.35
N PRO A 167 14.37 3.67 19.19
CA PRO A 167 14.65 5.11 19.21
C PRO A 167 15.02 5.64 17.83
N ALA A 168 14.65 6.89 17.53
CA ALA A 168 14.90 7.49 16.21
C ALA A 168 16.39 7.43 15.79
N ALA A 169 17.31 7.65 16.72
CA ALA A 169 18.75 7.53 16.47
C ALA A 169 19.19 6.11 16.09
N GLU A 170 18.54 5.09 16.64
CA GLU A 170 18.80 3.69 16.30
C GLU A 170 18.28 3.36 14.90
N GLN A 171 17.08 3.84 14.56
CA GLN A 171 16.53 3.69 13.22
C GLN A 171 17.44 4.37 12.17
N ASP A 172 17.89 5.59 12.42
CA ASP A 172 18.84 6.31 11.55
C ASP A 172 20.17 5.55 11.39
N ARG A 173 20.73 5.05 12.50
CA ARG A 173 21.95 4.23 12.48
C ARG A 173 21.81 3.01 11.57
N ARG A 174 20.69 2.27 11.69
CA ARG A 174 20.44 1.07 10.87
C ARG A 174 20.23 1.41 9.39
N ARG A 175 19.55 2.52 9.08
CA ARG A 175 19.41 3.00 7.69
C ARG A 175 20.77 3.34 7.08
N ARG A 176 21.64 4.03 7.81
CA ARG A 176 23.00 4.35 7.36
C ARG A 176 23.86 3.09 7.17
N ALA A 177 23.75 2.12 8.07
CA ALA A 177 24.47 0.85 7.95
C ALA A 177 24.04 0.01 6.74
N ALA A 178 22.85 0.25 6.19
CA ALA A 178 22.35 -0.42 5.00
C ALA A 178 22.78 0.23 3.68
N LEU A 179 23.43 1.41 3.72
CA LEU A 179 23.98 2.06 2.54
C LEU A 179 25.14 1.21 1.98
N ARG A 180 25.25 1.18 0.65
CA ARG A 180 26.36 0.54 -0.07
C ARG A 180 27.11 1.64 -0.82
N ASP A 181 28.35 1.88 -0.45
CA ASP A 181 29.18 2.95 -1.02
C ASP A 181 29.86 2.54 -2.36
N HIS A 182 29.47 1.40 -2.93
CA HIS A 182 29.92 0.87 -4.22
C HIS A 182 28.94 -0.15 -4.79
#